data_AF-A0A1G7XFD8-F1
#
_entry.id   AF-A0A1G7XFD8-F1
#
_cell.length_a   1.000
_cell.length_b   1.000
_cell.length_c   1.000
_cell.angle_alpha   90.00
_cell.angle_beta   90.00
_cell.angle_gamma   90.00
#
_symmetry.space_group_name_H-M   'P 1'
#
loop_
_entity.id
_entity.type
_entity.pdbx_description
1 polymer ?
#
loop_
_entity_poly.entity_id
_entity_poly.type
_entity_poly.pdbx_seq_one_letter_code
_entity_poly.pdbx_strand_id
1 'polypeptide(L)'
;MQMGIEVPREQVSYAGPIRTYASSSFAERAWCETCGTAVWFADHEGDNAHLLELAPGLFDGFGGAKLARVVYADRAPSNVTLAGDLERVSKADYEARNLHVEDKP
;
A
#
# COMPACT_ATOMS: atom_id res chain seq x y z
N MET A 1 -1.97 -1.00 9.87
CA MET A 1 -2.74 -1.40 8.67
C MET A 1 -2.46 -0.36 7.60
N GLN A 2 -1.91 -0.77 6.46
CA GLN A 2 -1.76 0.08 5.28
C GLN A 2 -2.96 -0.17 4.37
N MET A 3 -3.47 0.89 3.74
CA MET A 3 -4.48 0.82 2.69
C MET A 3 -3.98 1.66 1.52
N GLY A 4 -4.24 1.21 0.31
CA GLY A 4 -3.75 1.83 -0.91
C GLY A 4 -4.78 1.75 -2.03
N ILE A 5 -4.87 2.81 -2.82
CA ILE A 5 -5.55 2.80 -4.11
C ILE A 5 -4.46 2.65 -5.16
N GLU A 6 -4.45 1.52 -5.86
CA GLU A 6 -3.50 1.24 -6.93
C GLU A 6 -3.81 2.13 -8.15
N VAL A 7 -2.85 2.96 -8.54
CA VAL A 7 -2.95 3.85 -9.71
C VAL A 7 -1.65 3.76 -10.51
N PRO A 8 -1.69 3.69 -11.85
CA PRO A 8 -0.48 3.75 -12.66
C PRO A 8 0.30 5.06 -12.41
N ARG A 9 1.61 4.94 -12.15
CA ARG A 9 2.50 6.06 -11.79
C ARG A 9 2.42 7.20 -12.79
N GLU A 10 2.36 6.87 -14.08
CA GLU A 10 2.32 7.83 -15.18
C GLU A 10 1.03 8.68 -15.21
N GLN A 11 -0.02 8.26 -14.50
CA GLN A 11 -1.28 9.00 -14.39
C GLN A 11 -1.31 9.94 -13.17
N VAL A 12 -0.25 9.95 -12.35
CA VAL A 12 -0.19 10.75 -11.13
C VAL A 12 0.85 11.86 -11.26
N SER A 13 0.40 13.10 -11.08
CA SER A 13 1.26 14.28 -10.96
C SER A 13 1.16 14.85 -9.55
N TYR A 14 2.29 15.24 -8.95
CA TYR A 14 2.34 15.86 -7.63
C TYR A 14 3.40 16.97 -7.58
N ALA A 15 3.15 18.00 -6.76
CA ALA A 15 4.03 19.16 -6.59
C ALA A 15 4.22 19.57 -5.12
N GLY A 16 3.65 18.82 -4.17
CA GLY A 16 3.72 19.15 -2.75
C GLY A 16 5.09 18.88 -2.12
N PRO A 17 5.32 19.28 -0.86
CA PRO A 17 6.55 18.98 -0.12
C PRO A 17 6.57 17.51 0.30
N ILE A 18 6.61 16.62 -0.69
CA ILE A 18 6.59 15.18 -0.50
C ILE A 18 8.01 14.70 -0.25
N ARG A 19 8.18 13.95 0.83
CA ARG A 19 9.41 13.25 1.15
C ARG A 19 9.18 11.75 1.01
N THR A 20 10.23 11.04 0.58
CA THR A 20 10.24 9.58 0.44
C THR A 20 11.25 8.95 1.40
N TYR A 21 11.02 7.68 1.72
CA TYR A 21 11.91 6.83 2.49
C TYR A 21 11.90 5.42 1.89
N ALA A 22 13.09 4.90 1.56
CA ALA A 22 13.27 3.53 1.13
C ALA A 22 13.00 2.59 2.33
N SER A 23 11.78 2.05 2.38
CA SER A 23 11.30 1.22 3.48
C SER A 23 11.74 -0.25 3.38
N SER A 24 12.17 -0.66 2.19
CA SER A 24 12.84 -1.93 1.91
C SER A 24 13.82 -1.72 0.75
N SER A 25 14.51 -2.79 0.34
CA SER A 25 15.37 -2.75 -0.85
C SER A 25 14.61 -2.53 -2.16
N PHE A 26 13.29 -2.72 -2.18
CA PHE A 26 12.45 -2.66 -3.38
C PHE A 26 11.25 -1.73 -3.27
N ALA A 27 11.02 -1.08 -2.11
CA ALA A 27 9.83 -0.27 -1.88
C ALA A 27 10.09 1.02 -1.09
N GLU A 28 9.30 2.05 -1.39
CA GLU A 28 9.32 3.35 -0.74
C GLU A 28 7.99 3.70 -0.08
N ARG A 29 8.06 4.58 0.92
CA ARG A 29 6.91 5.27 1.52
C ARG A 29 7.07 6.76 1.31
N ALA A 30 5.98 7.44 0.95
CA ALA A 30 5.94 8.87 0.78
C ALA A 30 4.96 9.54 1.73
N TRP A 31 5.32 10.73 2.21
CA TRP A 31 4.48 11.55 3.09
C TRP A 31 4.69 13.04 2.83
N CYS A 32 3.73 13.86 3.25
CA CYS A 32 3.90 15.31 3.30
C CYS A 32 4.84 15.68 4.45
N GLU A 33 6.00 16.29 4.15
CA GLU A 33 6.99 16.66 5.16
C GLU A 33 6.47 17.72 6.15
N THR A 34 5.45 18.49 5.78
CA THR A 34 4.87 19.53 6.64
C THR A 34 3.91 18.98 7.70
N CYS A 35 3.02 18.06 7.34
CA CYS A 35 1.95 17.59 8.24
C CYS A 35 2.00 16.09 8.54
N GLY A 36 2.91 15.33 7.92
CA GLY A 36 3.06 13.89 8.15
C GLY A 36 2.01 13.01 7.47
N THR A 37 1.10 13.58 6.67
CA THR A 37 0.07 12.79 5.97
C THR A 37 0.73 11.81 4.99
N ALA A 38 0.38 10.53 5.09
CA ALA A 38 0.82 9.51 4.14
C ALA A 38 0.29 9.82 2.74
N VAL A 39 1.15 9.70 1.73
CA VAL A 39 0.77 9.96 0.33
C VAL A 39 0.74 8.66 -0.47
N TRP A 40 1.83 7.89 -0.51
CA TRP A 40 1.83 6.58 -1.16
C TRP A 40 2.75 5.57 -0.49
N PHE A 41 2.51 4.31 -0.80
CA PHE A 41 3.50 3.23 -0.78
C PHE A 41 3.72 2.77 -2.22
N ALA A 42 4.95 2.42 -2.59
CA ALA A 42 5.18 1.96 -3.94
C ALA A 42 6.46 1.13 -4.07
N ASP A 43 6.40 0.09 -4.88
CA ASP A 43 7.57 -0.70 -5.27
C ASP A 43 8.33 0.04 -6.39
N HIS A 44 9.66 -0.02 -6.40
CA HIS A 44 10.50 0.48 -7.50
C HIS A 44 11.09 -0.67 -8.35
N GLU A 45 10.84 -1.92 -7.96
CA GLU A 45 11.21 -3.14 -8.68
C GLU A 45 10.04 -4.11 -8.76
N GLY A 46 10.13 -5.11 -9.66
CA GLY A 46 9.11 -6.14 -9.82
C GLY A 46 7.86 -5.68 -10.57
N ASP A 47 6.87 -6.56 -10.61
CA ASP A 47 5.67 -6.38 -11.44
C ASP A 47 4.84 -5.16 -11.03
N ASN A 48 4.88 -4.76 -9.74
CA ASN A 48 4.15 -3.60 -9.23
C ASN A 48 4.89 -2.27 -9.39
N ALA A 49 6.11 -2.26 -9.95
CA ALA A 49 6.94 -1.05 -10.04
C ALA A 49 6.28 0.11 -10.81
N HIS A 50 5.30 -0.19 -11.66
CA HIS A 50 4.54 0.78 -12.44
C HIS A 50 3.37 1.42 -11.67
N LEU A 51 3.08 0.97 -10.45
CA LEU A 51 1.94 1.43 -9.64
C LEU A 51 2.39 2.34 -8.48
N LEU A 52 1.52 3.27 -8.11
CA LEU A 52 1.47 3.88 -6.79
C LEU A 52 0.29 3.31 -6.03
N GLU A 53 0.51 2.95 -4.76
CA GLU A 53 -0.58 2.75 -3.81
C GLU A 53 -0.86 4.07 -3.09
N LEU A 54 -1.74 4.90 -3.65
CA LEU A 54 -2.11 6.18 -3.05
C LEU A 54 -2.90 5.96 -1.76
N ALA A 55 -2.58 6.72 -0.71
CA ALA A 55 -3.30 6.65 0.55
C ALA A 55 -4.77 7.12 0.34
N PRO A 56 -5.78 6.29 0.68
CA PRO A 56 -7.18 6.63 0.41
C PRO A 56 -7.63 7.94 1.05
N GLY A 57 -7.09 8.26 2.22
CA GLY A 57 -7.41 9.49 2.97
C GLY A 57 -7.00 10.80 2.30
N LEU A 58 -6.31 10.76 1.16
CA LEU A 58 -6.04 11.95 0.34
C LEU A 58 -7.29 12.48 -0.37
N PHE A 59 -8.33 11.66 -0.49
CA PHE A 59 -9.52 11.96 -1.28
C PHE A 59 -10.77 11.92 -0.42
N ASP A 60 -11.66 12.89 -0.63
CA ASP A 60 -12.99 12.86 -0.04
C ASP A 60 -13.71 11.56 -0.42
N GLY A 61 -14.24 10.86 0.60
CA GLY A 61 -14.89 9.56 0.40
C GLY A 61 -14.01 8.52 -0.29
N PHE A 62 -12.68 8.59 -0.10
CA PHE A 62 -11.69 7.72 -0.75
C PHE A 62 -11.74 7.74 -2.29
N GLY A 63 -12.23 8.83 -2.89
CA GLY A 63 -12.38 8.93 -4.34
C GLY A 63 -13.39 7.94 -4.91
N GLY A 64 -14.31 7.42 -4.08
CA GLY A 64 -15.28 6.39 -4.47
C GLY A 64 -14.72 4.97 -4.54
N ALA A 65 -13.45 4.77 -4.18
CA ALA A 65 -12.86 3.44 -4.11
C ALA A 65 -13.53 2.57 -3.04
N LYS A 66 -13.52 1.25 -3.26
CA LYS A 66 -14.03 0.25 -2.31
C LYS A 66 -12.89 -0.68 -1.92
N LEU A 67 -12.84 -1.05 -0.64
CA LEU A 67 -11.94 -2.11 -0.19
C LEU A 67 -12.38 -3.42 -0.86
N ALA A 68 -11.47 -4.03 -1.61
CA ALA A 68 -11.75 -5.28 -2.35
C ALA A 68 -10.88 -6.45 -1.87
N ARG A 69 -9.67 -6.18 -1.38
CA ARG A 69 -8.67 -7.20 -1.07
C ARG A 69 -7.95 -6.91 0.25
N VAL A 70 -7.70 -7.96 1.04
CA VAL A 70 -6.89 -7.94 2.26
C VAL A 70 -5.73 -8.90 2.08
N VAL A 71 -4.54 -8.33 2.00
CA VAL A 71 -3.26 -9.04 1.82
C VAL A 71 -2.69 -9.40 3.21
N TYR A 72 -2.10 -10.59 3.36
CA TYR A 72 -1.71 -11.18 4.66
C TYR A 72 -2.90 -11.34 5.62
N ALA A 73 -4.05 -11.77 5.12
CA ALA A 73 -5.29 -11.88 5.90
C ALA A 73 -5.19 -12.86 7.08
N ASP A 74 -4.36 -13.90 6.96
CA ASP A 74 -4.03 -14.89 7.99
C ASP A 74 -3.07 -14.35 9.08
N ARG A 75 -2.49 -13.16 8.86
CA ARG A 75 -1.62 -12.46 9.82
C ARG A 75 -2.30 -11.23 10.44
N ALA A 76 -3.60 -11.07 10.25
CA ALA A 76 -4.36 -9.99 10.87
C ALA A 76 -4.25 -10.04 12.41
N PRO A 77 -4.17 -8.89 13.10
CA PRO A 77 -4.25 -8.85 14.56
C PRO A 77 -5.54 -9.54 15.04
N SER A 78 -5.45 -10.36 16.08
CA SER A 78 -6.58 -11.17 16.57
C SER A 78 -7.80 -10.36 17.03
N ASN A 79 -7.60 -9.07 17.32
CA ASN A 79 -8.63 -8.14 17.75
C ASN A 79 -9.16 -7.22 16.64
N VAL A 80 -8.76 -7.41 15.38
CA VAL A 80 -9.20 -6.58 14.25
C VAL A 80 -9.61 -7.47 13.08
N THR A 81 -10.83 -7.29 12.58
CA THR A 81 -11.31 -7.96 11.37
C THR A 81 -12.06 -6.96 10.50
N LEU A 82 -11.64 -6.84 9.24
CA LEU A 82 -12.37 -6.07 8.24
C LEU A 82 -13.54 -6.92 7.74
N ALA A 83 -14.76 -6.40 7.90
CA ALA A 83 -15.99 -7.03 7.45
C ALA A 83 -16.26 -6.75 5.95
N GLY A 84 -17.13 -7.56 5.35
CA GLY A 84 -17.50 -7.46 3.94
C GLY A 84 -17.03 -8.65 3.11
N ASP A 85 -17.48 -8.68 1.86
CA ASP A 85 -17.04 -9.64 0.85
C ASP A 85 -15.71 -9.14 0.26
N LEU A 86 -14.62 -9.62 0.85
CA LEU A 86 -13.25 -9.20 0.54
C LEU A 86 -12.46 -10.42 0.09
N GLU A 87 -11.68 -10.26 -0.98
CA GLU A 87 -10.64 -11.23 -1.30
C GLU A 87 -9.64 -11.27 -0.14
N ARG A 88 -9.37 -12.46 0.40
CA ARG A 88 -8.44 -12.68 1.51
C ARG A 88 -7.26 -13.47 0.99
N VAL A 89 -6.10 -12.82 0.90
CA VAL A 89 -4.87 -13.43 0.41
C VAL A 89 -4.01 -13.79 1.62
N SER A 90 -3.59 -15.04 1.72
CA SER A 90 -2.68 -15.48 2.78
C SER A 90 -1.27 -14.92 2.56
N LYS A 91 -0.45 -14.88 3.62
CA LYS A 91 0.97 -14.56 3.52
C LYS A 91 1.66 -15.43 2.46
N ALA A 92 1.48 -16.75 2.56
CA ALA A 92 2.11 -17.71 1.65
C ALA A 92 1.71 -17.49 0.18
N ASP A 93 0.42 -17.25 -0.10
CA ASP A 93 -0.06 -17.02 -1.46
C ASP A 93 0.46 -15.71 -2.05
N TYR A 94 0.57 -14.66 -1.23
CA TYR A 94 1.12 -13.37 -1.67
C TYR A 94 2.62 -13.48 -1.96
N GLU A 95 3.39 -14.03 -1.03
CA GLU A 95 4.86 -14.12 -1.12
C GLU A 95 5.34 -15.06 -2.23
N ALA A 96 4.54 -16.06 -2.60
CA ALA A 96 4.83 -16.92 -3.75
C ALA A 96 4.86 -16.18 -5.10
N ARG A 97 4.32 -14.95 -5.16
CA ARG A 97 4.13 -14.19 -6.41
C ARG A 97 4.67 -12.76 -6.35
N ASN A 98 5.05 -12.26 -5.18
CA ASN A 98 5.42 -10.86 -4.97
C ASN A 98 6.72 -10.76 -4.18
N LEU A 99 7.42 -9.64 -4.39
CA LEU A 99 8.55 -9.26 -3.54
C LEU A 99 8.07 -9.11 -2.09
N HIS A 100 8.88 -9.60 -1.15
CA HIS A 100 8.59 -9.53 0.27
C HIS A 100 9.89 -9.37 1.06
N VAL A 101 9.74 -8.95 2.31
CA VAL A 101 10.85 -8.90 3.27
C VAL A 101 10.69 -10.09 4.20
N GLU A 102 11.78 -10.83 4.40
CA GLU A 102 11.83 -11.96 5.31
C GLU A 102 11.42 -11.56 6.74
N ASP A 103 10.78 -12.49 7.45
CA ASP A 103 10.45 -12.27 8.86
C ASP A 103 11.75 -12.05 9.65
N LYS A 104 11.71 -11.10 10.59
CA LYS A 104 12.79 -10.97 11.56
C LYS A 104 12.80 -12.19 12.48
N PRO A 105 13.98 -12.73 12.82
CA PRO A 105 14.11 -13.85 13.75
C PRO A 105 13.56 -13.51 15.14
#